data_AF-A0ABD0RS54-F1
#
_entry.id   AF-A0ABD0RS54-F1
#
_cell.length_a   1.000
_cell.length_b   1.000
_cell.length_c   1.000
_cell.angle_alpha   90.00
_cell.angle_beta   90.00
_cell.angle_gamma   90.00
#
_symmetry.space_group_name_H-M   'P 1'
#
loop_
_entity.id
_entity.type
_entity.pdbx_description
1 polymer ?
#
loop_
_entity_poly.entity_id
_entity_poly.type
_entity_poly.pdbx_seq_one_letter_code
_entity_poly.pdbx_strand_id
1 'polypeptide(L)' 'NAFANATEGFSLFSSVNYGQPDVLFSDSTKKLLRVMGTYTSWLGPTYTTILKAFECE' A
#
# COMPACT_ATOMS: atom_id res chain seq x y z
N ASN A 1 5.93 9.31 -13.24
CA ASN A 1 4.80 8.54 -12.65
C ASN A 1 3.59 8.63 -13.56
N ALA A 2 3.55 7.82 -14.62
CA ALA A 2 2.49 7.89 -15.64
C ALA A 2 1.22 7.11 -15.25
N PHE A 3 1.26 6.19 -14.30
CA PHE A 3 0.13 5.31 -13.94
C PHE A 3 -0.74 5.79 -12.78
N ALA A 4 -0.26 6.80 -12.04
CA ALA A 4 -1.00 7.39 -10.91
C ALA A 4 -2.03 8.43 -11.37
N ASN A 5 -1.80 9.02 -12.55
CA ASN A 5 -2.74 9.90 -13.22
C ASN A 5 -3.36 9.09 -14.35
N ALA A 6 -4.66 9.19 -14.58
CA ALA A 6 -5.37 8.41 -15.59
C ALA A 6 -4.65 8.56 -16.93
N THR A 7 -4.03 7.48 -17.41
CA THR A 7 -3.66 7.34 -18.82
C THR A 7 -4.90 6.80 -19.50
N GLU A 8 -5.21 7.28 -20.71
CA GLU A 8 -6.51 7.03 -21.36
C GLU A 8 -6.95 5.57 -21.26
N GLY A 9 -7.96 5.31 -20.42
CA GLY A 9 -8.58 4.01 -20.21
C GLY A 9 -8.20 3.23 -18.94
N PHE A 10 -7.12 3.58 -18.23
CA PHE A 10 -6.70 2.84 -17.02
C PHE A 10 -6.29 3.73 -15.86
N SER A 11 -6.81 3.42 -14.67
CA SER A 11 -6.47 4.07 -13.41
C SER A 11 -6.04 3.02 -12.39
N LEU A 12 -4.75 3.02 -12.04
CA LEU A 12 -4.14 1.99 -11.19
C LEU A 12 -4.65 2.03 -9.74
N PHE A 13 -5.04 3.22 -9.26
CA PHE A 13 -5.53 3.44 -7.90
C PHE A 13 -7.02 3.77 -7.88
N SER A 14 -7.78 3.23 -8.84
CA SER A 14 -9.23 3.39 -8.86
C SER A 14 -9.93 2.08 -9.12
N SER A 15 -10.76 1.69 -8.16
CA SER A 15 -11.52 0.45 -8.19
C SER A 15 -12.95 0.63 -8.72
N VAL A 16 -13.30 1.83 -9.21
CA VAL A 16 -14.67 2.22 -9.59
C VAL A 16 -15.34 1.28 -10.60
N ASN A 17 -14.54 0.64 -11.46
CA ASN A 17 -15.03 -0.27 -12.50
C ASN A 17 -14.99 -1.76 -12.10
N TYR A 18 -14.63 -2.09 -10.85
CA TYR A 18 -14.37 -3.48 -10.42
C TYR A 18 -15.29 -3.98 -9.28
N GLY A 19 -16.28 -3.17 -8.87
CA GLY A 19 -17.37 -3.61 -7.99
C GLY A 19 -17.04 -3.71 -6.50
N GLN A 20 -15.78 -3.52 -6.09
CA GLN A 20 -15.33 -3.42 -4.70
C GLN A 20 -14.26 -2.33 -4.58
N PRO A 21 -14.08 -1.67 -3.42
CA PRO A 21 -13.00 -0.71 -3.19
C PRO A 21 -11.63 -1.41 -3.06
N ASP A 22 -10.56 -0.63 -3.21
CA ASP A 22 -9.18 -1.02 -2.91
C ASP A 22 -8.69 -2.30 -3.63
N VAL A 23 -9.08 -2.49 -4.89
CA VAL A 23 -8.66 -3.61 -5.73
C VAL A 23 -7.19 -3.44 -6.13
N LEU A 24 -6.35 -4.41 -5.72
CA LEU A 24 -4.88 -4.42 -5.84
C LEU A 24 -4.15 -3.34 -5.02
N PHE A 25 -4.57 -2.09 -5.12
CA PHE A 25 -4.03 -0.96 -4.37
C PHE A 25 -5.19 -0.19 -3.73
N SER A 26 -4.93 0.48 -2.61
CA SER A 26 -5.95 1.35 -2.03
C SER A 26 -6.29 2.49 -2.98
N ASP A 27 -7.58 2.82 -3.11
CA ASP A 27 -8.07 3.94 -3.92
C ASP A 27 -7.56 5.31 -3.41
N SER A 28 -7.12 5.35 -2.15
CA SER A 28 -6.48 6.52 -1.53
C SER A 28 -5.04 6.76 -2.01
N THR A 29 -4.40 5.78 -2.65
CA THR A 29 -3.00 5.84 -3.08
C THR A 29 -2.79 6.94 -4.10
N LYS A 30 -1.73 7.75 -3.91
CA LYS A 30 -1.37 8.84 -4.84
C LYS A 30 -0.11 8.55 -5.64
N LYS A 31 0.79 7.74 -5.11
CA LYS A 31 2.05 7.35 -5.76
C LYS A 31 2.65 6.14 -5.08
N LEU A 32 3.44 5.38 -5.83
CA LEU A 32 4.32 4.36 -5.30
C LEU A 32 5.72 4.95 -5.15
N LEU A 33 6.35 4.72 -4.01
CA LEU A 33 7.74 5.10 -3.75
C LEU A 33 8.56 3.83 -3.61
N ARG A 34 9.77 3.85 -4.17
CA ARG A 34 10.72 2.76 -3.95
C ARG A 34 11.21 2.81 -2.50
N VAL A 35 11.07 1.69 -1.80
CA VAL A 35 11.58 1.49 -0.45
C VAL A 35 12.81 0.59 -0.51
N MET A 36 13.79 0.85 0.35
CA MET A 36 14.98 0.03 0.54
C MET A 36 14.99 -0.51 1.98
N GLY A 37 15.59 -1.67 2.18
CA GLY A 37 15.71 -2.31 3.49
C GLY A 37 14.77 -3.49 3.69
N THR A 38 14.58 -3.87 4.95
CA THR A 38 13.76 -5.01 5.38
C THR A 38 12.38 -4.56 5.85
N TYR A 39 11.45 -5.50 6.00
CA TYR A 39 10.12 -5.21 6.54
C TYR A 39 10.19 -4.56 7.94
N THR A 40 11.16 -4.94 8.78
CA THR A 40 11.35 -4.34 10.11
C THR A 40 11.81 -2.89 10.05
N SER A 41 12.70 -2.55 9.11
CA SER A 41 13.13 -1.16 8.92
C SER A 41 12.00 -0.26 8.38
N TRP A 42 11.09 -0.83 7.58
CA TRP A 42 9.92 -0.12 7.06
C TRP A 42 8.88 0.16 8.14
N LEU A 43 8.57 -0.85 8.97
CA LEU A 43 7.58 -0.74 10.04
C LEU A 43 8.09 0.05 11.26
N GLY A 44 9.40 0.02 11.50
CA GLY A 44 10.04 0.68 12.63
C GLY A 44 9.98 -0.12 13.94
N PRO A 45 10.88 0.20 14.90
CA PRO A 45 11.08 -0.60 16.11
C PRO A 45 9.82 -0.67 16.98
N THR A 46 9.14 0.46 17.19
CA THR A 46 7.93 0.51 18.03
C THR A 46 6.83 -0.41 17.51
N TYR A 47 6.51 -0.33 16.22
CA TYR A 47 5.44 -1.15 15.63
C TYR A 47 5.80 -2.64 15.67
N THR A 48 7.04 -2.99 15.33
CA THR A 48 7.48 -4.40 15.36
C THR A 48 7.52 -4.99 16.77
N THR A 49 7.87 -4.21 17.80
CA THR A 49 7.83 -4.66 19.21
C THR A 49 6.40 -4.96 19.64
N ILE A 50 5.45 -4.10 19.27
CA ILE A 50 4.04 -4.30 19.60
C ILE A 50 3.48 -5.54 18.88
N LEU A 51 3.75 -5.72 17.59
CA LEU A 51 3.31 -6.91 16.85
C LEU A 51 3.81 -8.22 17.50
N LYS A 52 5.08 -8.27 17.90
CA LYS A 52 5.65 -9.45 18.58
C LYS A 52 5.01 -9.69 19.93
N ALA A 53 4.62 -8.65 20.66
CA ALA A 53 3.93 -8.81 21.94
C ALA A 53 2.55 -9.45 21.77
N PHE A 54 1.84 -9.16 20.67
CA PHE A 54 0.56 -9.79 20.34
C PHE A 54 0.70 -11.26 19.87
N GLU A 55 1.83 -11.63 19.25
CA GLU A 55 2.08 -13.01 18.81
C GLU A 55 2.51 -13.96 19.95
N CYS A 56 2.88 -13.42 21.11
CA CYS A 56 3.33 -14.20 22.27
C CYS A 56 2.17 -14.67 23.19
N GLU A 57 0.93 -14.69 22.69
CA GLU A 57 -0.25 -15.33 23.34
C GLU A 57 -0.46 -16.76 22.83
#